data_AF-A0A2I0QHZ1-F1
#
_entry.id   AF-A0A2I0QHZ1-F1
#
_cell.length_a   1.000
_cell.length_b   1.000
_cell.length_c   1.000
_cell.angle_alpha   90.00
_cell.angle_beta   90.00
_cell.angle_gamma   90.00
#
_symmetry.space_group_name_H-M   'P 1'
#
loop_
_entity.id
_entity.type
_entity.pdbx_description
1 polymer ?
#
loop_
_entity_poly.entity_id
_entity_poly.type
_entity_poly.pdbx_seq_one_letter_code
_entity_poly.pdbx_strand_id
1 'polypeptide(L)'
;MLKMSEVLEIFYKIAIPEGVEVSITGEPILMNDMSDLLINDMVKLFTIAALLVLIFLFLVYRSFTKGLLPYVPLLLSLIWTLGTMGYIGIPISVATVAIAPMIIGIGIEFGVFVVNRYFEELNKGTERNIAIQKGVSGVGRAILASTTALTIAFLALGTGDLTIMVDMGIALAIGIIYAMLAALFVNPAFIVVEDKIMNKNKNEK
;
A
#
# COMPACT_ATOMS: atom_id res chain seq x y z
N MET A 1 11.82 -33.39 -5.19
CA MET A 1 11.00 -32.66 -6.17
C MET A 1 11.97 -31.85 -7.01
N LEU A 2 12.09 -32.14 -8.31
CA LEU A 2 13.01 -31.40 -9.20
C LEU A 2 12.59 -29.94 -9.25
N LYS A 3 13.55 -29.00 -9.24
CA LYS A 3 13.23 -27.58 -9.40
C LYS A 3 12.73 -27.34 -10.82
N MET A 4 11.78 -26.42 -11.01
CA MET A 4 11.26 -26.07 -12.34
C MET A 4 12.39 -25.71 -13.34
N SER A 5 13.44 -25.06 -12.83
CA SER A 5 14.66 -24.76 -13.59
C SER A 5 15.36 -26.00 -14.16
N GLU A 6 15.36 -27.13 -13.45
CA GLU A 6 15.98 -28.38 -13.88
C GLU A 6 15.12 -29.09 -14.96
N VAL A 7 13.80 -28.99 -14.86
CA VAL A 7 12.86 -29.55 -15.87
C VAL A 7 12.97 -28.78 -17.19
N LEU A 8 13.06 -27.45 -17.12
CA LEU A 8 13.26 -26.59 -18.29
C LEU A 8 14.62 -26.88 -18.96
N GLU A 9 15.69 -27.06 -18.18
CA GLU A 9 17.02 -27.35 -18.72
C GLU A 9 17.10 -28.69 -19.48
N ILE A 10 16.34 -29.70 -19.03
CA ILE A 10 16.22 -31.00 -19.72
C ILE A 10 15.47 -30.82 -21.05
N PHE A 11 14.44 -29.98 -21.09
CA PHE A 11 13.63 -29.75 -22.29
C PHE A 11 14.40 -28.94 -23.36
N TYR A 12 15.15 -27.91 -22.96
CA TYR A 12 16.00 -27.13 -23.88
C TYR A 12 17.16 -27.93 -24.49
N LYS A 13 17.50 -29.10 -23.92
CA LYS A 13 18.48 -30.04 -24.50
C LYS A 13 17.91 -30.93 -25.60
N ILE A 14 16.59 -30.91 -25.84
CA ILE A 14 15.95 -31.66 -26.93
C ILE A 14 16.07 -30.85 -28.23
N ALA A 15 16.66 -31.44 -29.27
CA ALA A 15 16.76 -30.81 -30.58
C ALA A 15 15.37 -30.67 -31.21
N ILE A 16 14.89 -29.43 -31.35
CA ILE A 16 13.61 -29.12 -31.99
C ILE A 16 13.84 -29.04 -33.51
N PRO A 17 13.06 -29.75 -34.34
CA PRO A 17 13.17 -29.67 -35.81
C PRO A 17 12.92 -28.26 -36.36
N GLU A 18 13.57 -27.90 -37.46
CA GLU A 18 13.33 -26.61 -38.13
C GLU A 18 11.87 -26.47 -38.57
N GLY A 19 11.27 -25.32 -38.24
CA GLY A 19 9.87 -25.01 -38.56
C GLY A 19 8.83 -25.50 -37.54
N VAL A 20 9.25 -26.07 -36.41
CA VAL A 20 8.36 -26.52 -35.34
C VAL A 20 8.47 -25.58 -34.13
N GLU A 21 7.38 -24.93 -33.75
CA GLU A 21 7.25 -24.28 -32.44
C GLU A 21 6.82 -25.30 -31.39
N VAL A 22 7.52 -25.32 -30.26
CA VAL A 22 7.18 -26.19 -29.12
C VAL A 22 6.99 -25.31 -27.89
N SER A 23 5.83 -25.44 -27.25
CA SER A 23 5.52 -24.77 -25.99
C SER A 23 5.38 -25.78 -24.88
N ILE A 24 5.95 -25.47 -23.73
CA ILE A 24 5.88 -26.31 -22.53
C ILE A 24 4.53 -26.07 -21.86
N THR A 25 3.84 -27.14 -21.48
CA THR A 25 2.53 -27.09 -20.82
C THR A 25 2.47 -28.12 -19.68
N GLY A 26 1.40 -28.08 -18.90
CA GLY A 26 1.19 -28.90 -17.71
C GLY A 26 0.94 -28.03 -16.49
N GLU A 27 0.09 -28.53 -15.59
CA GLU A 27 -0.37 -27.80 -14.40
C GLU A 27 0.78 -27.20 -13.56
N PRO A 28 1.91 -27.89 -13.30
CA PRO A 28 3.00 -27.32 -12.50
C PRO A 28 3.70 -26.13 -13.15
N ILE A 29 3.88 -26.16 -14.48
CA ILE A 29 4.52 -25.08 -15.24
C ILE A 29 3.57 -23.87 -15.29
N LEU A 30 2.29 -24.11 -15.58
CA LEU A 30 1.28 -23.06 -15.59
C LEU A 30 1.13 -22.36 -14.23
N MET A 31 1.12 -23.11 -13.12
CA MET A 31 1.07 -22.52 -11.78
C MET A 31 2.31 -21.67 -11.46
N ASN A 32 3.50 -22.10 -11.88
CA ASN A 32 4.72 -21.33 -11.68
C ASN A 32 4.68 -20.03 -12.48
N ASP A 33 4.39 -20.11 -13.78
CA ASP A 33 4.32 -18.94 -14.66
C ASP A 33 3.24 -17.95 -14.19
N MET A 34 2.07 -18.45 -13.77
CA MET A 34 1.03 -17.60 -13.18
C MET A 34 1.50 -16.91 -11.90
N SER A 35 2.22 -17.61 -11.02
CA SER A 35 2.73 -17.01 -9.78
C SER A 35 3.74 -15.90 -10.07
N ASP A 36 4.66 -16.13 -11.00
CA ASP A 36 5.67 -15.15 -11.41
C ASP A 36 5.02 -13.92 -12.08
N LEU A 37 4.02 -14.14 -12.94
CA LEU A 37 3.23 -13.06 -13.55
C LEU A 37 2.52 -12.22 -12.48
N LEU A 38 1.85 -12.87 -11.52
CA LEU A 38 1.11 -12.18 -10.47
C LEU A 38 2.03 -11.35 -9.57
N ILE A 39 3.20 -11.87 -9.20
CA ILE A 39 4.18 -11.11 -8.40
C ILE A 39 4.68 -9.89 -9.18
N ASN A 40 5.02 -10.07 -10.46
CA ASN A 40 5.47 -8.97 -11.32
C ASN A 40 4.38 -7.90 -11.49
N ASP A 41 3.13 -8.31 -11.70
CA ASP A 41 1.99 -7.41 -11.81
C ASP A 41 1.74 -6.68 -10.49
N MET A 42 1.83 -7.36 -9.35
CA MET A 42 1.70 -6.71 -8.03
C MET A 42 2.75 -5.61 -7.86
N VAL A 43 4.02 -5.89 -8.14
CA VAL A 43 5.11 -4.91 -8.03
C VAL A 43 4.90 -3.75 -9.01
N LYS A 44 4.50 -4.05 -10.24
CA LYS A 44 4.24 -3.04 -11.29
C LYS A 44 3.08 -2.13 -10.90
N LEU A 45 1.95 -2.68 -10.48
CA LEU A 45 0.77 -1.93 -10.06
C LEU A 45 1.05 -1.10 -8.81
N PHE A 46 1.72 -1.68 -7.82
CA PHE A 46 2.20 -0.95 -6.64
C PHE A 46 3.07 0.23 -7.06
N THR A 47 4.08 0.01 -7.89
CA THR A 47 5.03 1.05 -8.30
C THR A 47 4.33 2.18 -9.05
N ILE A 48 3.46 1.84 -10.00
CA ILE A 48 2.69 2.83 -10.76
C ILE A 48 1.78 3.63 -9.82
N ALA A 49 0.99 2.98 -8.97
CA ALA A 49 0.10 3.66 -8.03
C ALA A 49 0.87 4.54 -7.05
N ALA A 50 1.97 4.03 -6.49
CA ALA A 50 2.82 4.74 -5.54
C ALA A 50 3.44 6.00 -6.18
N LEU A 51 3.92 5.91 -7.42
CA LEU A 51 4.47 7.04 -8.15
C LEU A 51 3.38 8.07 -8.52
N LEU A 52 2.22 7.61 -8.99
CA LEU A 52 1.11 8.51 -9.35
C LEU A 52 0.64 9.29 -8.12
N VAL A 53 0.46 8.63 -6.98
CA VAL A 53 0.09 9.30 -5.73
C VAL A 53 1.18 10.25 -5.26
N LEU A 54 2.46 9.87 -5.33
CA LEU A 54 3.56 10.75 -4.96
C LEU A 54 3.60 12.02 -5.83
N ILE A 55 3.47 11.86 -7.14
CA ILE A 55 3.38 12.98 -8.10
C ILE A 55 2.17 13.86 -7.78
N PHE A 56 1.01 13.26 -7.55
CA PHE A 56 -0.20 13.98 -7.17
C PHE A 56 0.00 14.82 -5.90
N LEU A 57 0.57 14.24 -4.85
CA LEU A 57 0.86 14.96 -3.60
C LEU A 57 1.85 16.10 -3.83
N PHE A 58 2.88 15.90 -4.66
CA PHE A 58 3.82 16.95 -5.02
C PHE A 58 3.14 18.11 -5.76
N LEU A 59 2.22 17.82 -6.68
CA LEU A 59 1.45 18.84 -7.40
C LEU A 59 0.51 19.62 -6.47
N VAL A 60 -0.14 18.93 -5.53
CA VAL A 60 -1.07 19.53 -4.57
C VAL A 60 -0.34 20.40 -3.55
N TYR A 61 0.69 19.86 -2.89
CA TYR A 61 1.39 20.57 -1.82
C TYR A 61 2.47 21.53 -2.31
N ARG A 62 2.91 21.40 -3.57
CA ARG A 62 4.02 22.16 -4.18
C ARG A 62 5.30 22.16 -3.32
N SER A 63 5.47 21.12 -2.52
CA SER A 63 6.56 20.99 -1.55
C SER A 63 6.82 19.52 -1.29
N PHE A 64 8.08 19.13 -1.50
CA PHE A 64 8.50 17.73 -1.35
C PHE A 64 8.33 17.23 0.08
N THR A 65 8.71 18.03 1.09
CA THR A 65 8.58 17.63 2.49
C THR A 65 7.12 17.47 2.91
N LYS A 66 6.24 18.41 2.52
CA LYS A 66 4.81 18.34 2.82
C LYS A 66 4.12 17.14 2.17
N GLY A 67 4.49 16.81 0.93
CA GLY A 67 3.97 15.64 0.22
C GLY A 67 4.41 14.32 0.84
N LEU A 68 5.59 14.27 1.46
CA LEU A 68 6.08 13.07 2.15
C LEU A 68 5.36 12.80 3.47
N LEU A 69 4.85 13.83 4.16
CA LEU A 69 4.14 13.67 5.44
C LEU A 69 3.01 12.63 5.38
N PRO A 70 2.03 12.72 4.45
CA PRO A 70 1.00 11.69 4.34
C PRO A 70 1.48 10.41 3.62
N TYR A 71 2.54 10.48 2.83
CA TYR A 71 3.01 9.37 1.99
C TYR A 71 3.80 8.30 2.77
N VAL A 72 4.66 8.70 3.69
CA VAL A 72 5.48 7.75 4.47
C VAL A 72 4.63 6.83 5.36
N PRO A 73 3.63 7.32 6.12
CA PRO A 73 2.71 6.47 6.86
C PRO A 73 1.94 5.48 5.97
N LEU A 74 1.56 5.89 4.76
CA LEU A 74 0.89 5.01 3.79
C LEU A 74 1.80 3.85 3.35
N LEU A 75 3.08 4.11 3.06
CA LEU A 75 4.00 3.02 2.72
C LEU A 75 4.19 2.04 3.88
N LEU A 76 4.20 2.54 5.11
CA LEU A 76 4.27 1.70 6.30
C LEU A 76 3.03 0.82 6.46
N SER A 77 1.83 1.34 6.20
CA SER A 77 0.61 0.52 6.24
C SER A 77 0.61 -0.58 5.18
N LEU A 78 1.19 -0.33 4.01
CA LEU A 78 1.37 -1.37 2.98
C LEU A 78 2.34 -2.46 3.44
N ILE A 79 3.46 -2.09 4.06
CA ILE A 79 4.40 -3.06 4.64
C ILE A 79 3.69 -3.91 5.70
N TRP A 80 2.91 -3.31 6.59
CA TRP A 80 2.13 -4.04 7.58
C TRP A 80 1.09 -4.96 6.94
N THR A 81 0.41 -4.51 5.89
CA THR A 81 -0.61 -5.31 5.19
C THR A 81 0.02 -6.53 4.51
N LEU A 82 1.03 -6.32 3.66
CA LEU A 82 1.70 -7.40 2.95
C LEU A 82 2.44 -8.34 3.90
N GLY A 83 3.05 -7.81 4.96
CA GLY A 83 3.66 -8.61 6.02
C GLY A 83 2.64 -9.47 6.77
N THR A 84 1.45 -8.93 7.04
CA THR A 84 0.37 -9.68 7.68
C THR A 84 -0.19 -10.75 6.76
N MET A 85 -0.39 -10.44 5.47
CA MET A 85 -0.79 -11.44 4.46
C MET A 85 0.19 -12.62 4.44
N GLY A 86 1.50 -12.33 4.41
CA GLY A 86 2.53 -13.37 4.48
C GLY A 86 2.50 -14.17 5.80
N TYR A 87 2.19 -13.51 6.92
CA TYR A 87 2.11 -14.15 8.24
C TYR A 87 0.90 -15.09 8.39
N ILE A 88 -0.28 -14.68 7.90
CA ILE A 88 -1.52 -15.47 7.99
C ILE A 88 -1.71 -16.43 6.80
N GLY A 89 -0.81 -16.37 5.81
CA GLY A 89 -0.80 -17.28 4.67
C GLY A 89 -1.80 -16.95 3.57
N ILE A 90 -2.20 -15.67 3.41
CA ILE A 90 -3.04 -15.27 2.26
C ILE A 90 -2.18 -15.32 0.98
N PRO A 91 -2.56 -16.14 -0.02
CA PRO A 91 -1.77 -16.29 -1.23
C PRO A 91 -1.88 -15.07 -2.15
N ILE A 92 -0.83 -14.83 -2.93
CA ILE A 92 -0.89 -13.91 -4.06
C ILE A 92 -1.70 -14.59 -5.17
N SER A 93 -2.78 -13.95 -5.59
CA SER A 93 -3.76 -14.42 -6.55
C SER A 93 -4.20 -13.27 -7.44
N VAL A 94 -4.96 -13.57 -8.49
CA VAL A 94 -5.48 -12.55 -9.43
C VAL A 94 -6.23 -11.42 -8.70
N ALA A 95 -6.92 -11.70 -7.58
CA ALA A 95 -7.59 -10.66 -6.80
C ALA A 95 -6.64 -9.94 -5.84
N THR A 96 -5.79 -10.68 -5.12
CA THR A 96 -4.94 -10.08 -4.07
C THR A 96 -3.80 -9.22 -4.65
N VAL A 97 -3.44 -9.41 -5.92
CA VAL A 97 -2.54 -8.51 -6.67
C VAL A 97 -3.03 -7.05 -6.68
N ALA A 98 -4.34 -6.81 -6.62
CA ALA A 98 -4.92 -5.47 -6.61
C ALA A 98 -4.91 -4.79 -5.22
N ILE A 99 -4.54 -5.48 -4.14
CA ILE A 99 -4.61 -4.94 -2.77
C ILE A 99 -3.71 -3.72 -2.59
N ALA A 100 -2.45 -3.82 -3.02
CA ALA A 100 -1.48 -2.74 -2.86
C ALA A 100 -1.92 -1.42 -3.53
N PRO A 101 -2.28 -1.37 -4.83
CA PRO A 101 -2.76 -0.14 -5.45
C PRO A 101 -4.10 0.35 -4.86
N MET A 102 -4.99 -0.55 -4.41
CA MET A 102 -6.24 -0.15 -3.75
C MET A 102 -5.99 0.56 -2.42
N ILE A 103 -5.12 0.02 -1.57
CA ILE A 103 -4.75 0.65 -0.30
C ILE A 103 -4.04 1.97 -0.55
N ILE A 104 -3.22 2.08 -1.59
CA ILE A 104 -2.61 3.36 -1.98
C ILE A 104 -3.68 4.41 -2.30
N GLY A 105 -4.66 4.05 -3.13
CA GLY A 105 -5.70 4.98 -3.55
C GLY A 105 -6.66 5.37 -2.44
N ILE A 106 -7.09 4.40 -1.63
CA ILE A 106 -8.07 4.63 -0.56
C ILE A 106 -7.38 5.19 0.69
N GLY A 107 -6.28 4.59 1.13
CA GLY A 107 -5.63 4.90 2.40
C GLY A 107 -4.89 6.25 2.43
N ILE A 108 -4.48 6.79 1.29
CA ILE A 108 -3.76 8.07 1.25
C ILE A 108 -4.59 9.23 1.82
N GLU A 109 -5.92 9.17 1.67
CA GLU A 109 -6.80 10.25 2.10
C GLU A 109 -6.72 10.51 3.61
N PHE A 110 -6.50 9.46 4.41
CA PHE A 110 -6.42 9.57 5.87
C PHE A 110 -5.21 10.42 6.28
N GLY A 111 -4.05 10.16 5.65
CA GLY A 111 -2.84 10.95 5.87
C GLY A 111 -3.04 12.40 5.43
N VAL A 112 -3.66 12.61 4.27
CA VAL A 112 -3.96 13.93 3.71
C VAL A 112 -4.90 14.73 4.61
N PHE A 113 -5.93 14.12 5.19
CA PHE A 113 -6.84 14.79 6.13
C PHE A 113 -6.12 15.31 7.38
N VAL A 114 -5.28 14.47 7.99
CA VAL A 114 -4.50 14.86 9.18
C VAL A 114 -3.53 16.00 8.84
N VAL A 115 -2.79 15.88 7.73
CA VAL A 115 -1.79 16.85 7.29
C VAL A 115 -2.43 18.18 6.89
N ASN A 116 -3.55 18.14 6.15
CA ASN A 116 -4.27 19.35 5.77
C ASN A 116 -4.83 20.08 6.98
N ARG A 117 -5.44 19.35 7.93
CA ARG A 117 -5.98 19.96 9.14
C ARG A 117 -4.88 20.57 10.00
N TYR A 118 -3.73 19.91 10.08
CA TYR A 118 -2.54 20.44 10.73
C TYR A 118 -2.07 21.77 10.10
N PHE A 119 -1.90 21.81 8.77
CA PHE A 119 -1.50 23.05 8.09
C PHE A 119 -2.55 24.16 8.17
N GLU A 120 -3.84 23.81 8.19
CA GLU A 120 -4.93 24.76 8.40
C GLU A 120 -4.80 25.47 9.76
N GLU A 121 -4.49 24.73 10.84
CA GLU A 121 -4.31 25.32 12.17
C GLU A 121 -3.02 26.13 12.28
N LEU A 122 -1.94 25.72 11.60
CA LEU A 122 -0.72 26.53 11.51
C LEU A 122 -0.97 27.87 10.79
N ASN A 123 -1.76 27.86 9.71
CA ASN A 123 -2.10 29.08 8.98
C ASN A 123 -2.98 30.05 9.81
N LYS A 124 -3.68 29.54 10.83
CA LYS A 124 -4.41 30.36 11.81
C LYS A 124 -3.50 30.93 12.92
N GLY A 125 -2.20 30.65 12.87
CA GLY A 125 -1.24 31.08 13.90
C GLY A 125 -1.26 30.22 15.16
N THR A 126 -1.85 29.03 15.13
CA THR A 126 -1.83 28.10 16.26
C THR A 126 -0.41 27.60 16.50
N GLU A 127 0.01 27.52 17.76
CA GLU A 127 1.29 26.89 18.13
C GLU A 127 1.37 25.47 17.55
N ARG A 128 2.55 25.09 17.04
CA ARG A 128 2.71 23.83 16.30
C ARG A 128 2.29 22.59 17.08
N ASN A 129 2.60 22.50 18.38
CA ASN A 129 2.20 21.37 19.21
C ASN A 129 0.66 21.23 19.27
N ILE A 130 -0.03 22.35 19.46
CA ILE A 130 -1.50 22.41 19.49
C ILE A 130 -2.07 22.13 18.10
N ALA A 131 -1.42 22.62 17.03
CA ALA A 131 -1.84 22.37 15.65
C ALA A 131 -1.79 20.87 15.31
N ILE A 132 -0.78 20.12 15.78
CA ILE A 132 -0.68 18.66 15.59
C ILE A 132 -1.85 17.97 16.30
N GLN A 133 -2.10 18.33 17.55
CA GLN A 133 -3.21 17.76 18.33
C GLN A 133 -4.56 18.03 17.67
N LYS A 134 -4.80 19.25 17.20
CA LYS A 134 -6.00 19.63 16.45
C LYS A 134 -6.09 18.99 15.06
N GLY A 135 -4.94 18.72 14.43
CA GLY A 135 -4.81 17.93 13.22
C GLY A 135 -5.50 16.59 13.38
N VAL A 136 -5.06 15.82 14.39
CA VAL A 136 -5.60 14.47 14.65
C VAL A 136 -7.03 14.53 15.20
N SER A 137 -7.29 15.32 16.25
CA SER A 137 -8.61 15.37 16.90
C SER A 137 -9.70 15.97 16.00
N GLY A 138 -9.33 16.84 15.06
CA GLY A 138 -10.27 17.49 14.14
C GLY A 138 -10.83 16.54 13.07
N VAL A 139 -10.03 15.57 12.61
CA VAL A 139 -10.45 14.63 11.54
C VAL A 139 -10.62 13.19 12.03
N GLY A 140 -10.18 12.86 13.25
CA GLY A 140 -10.19 11.48 13.75
C GLY A 140 -11.57 10.81 13.72
N ARG A 141 -12.64 11.54 14.05
CA ARG A 141 -14.01 10.99 13.95
C ARG A 141 -14.42 10.65 12.52
N ALA A 142 -14.08 11.50 11.56
CA ALA A 142 -14.38 11.27 10.15
C ALA A 142 -13.58 10.08 9.59
N ILE A 143 -12.29 10.01 9.94
CA ILE A 143 -11.41 8.90 9.57
C ILE A 143 -11.92 7.57 10.15
N LEU A 144 -12.30 7.54 11.44
CA LEU A 144 -12.85 6.35 12.09
C LEU A 144 -14.16 5.90 11.43
N ALA A 145 -15.05 6.83 11.10
CA ALA A 145 -16.30 6.52 10.42
C ALA A 145 -16.05 5.93 9.02
N SER A 146 -15.18 6.54 8.21
CA SER A 146 -14.81 6.05 6.87
C SER A 146 -14.16 4.66 6.94
N THR A 147 -13.19 4.50 7.85
CA THR A 147 -12.49 3.23 8.08
C THR A 147 -13.47 2.13 8.48
N THR A 148 -14.41 2.43 9.39
CA THR A 148 -15.42 1.44 9.84
C THR A 148 -16.31 1.02 8.68
N ALA A 149 -16.81 1.97 7.89
CA ALA A 149 -17.64 1.68 6.72
C ALA A 149 -16.89 0.82 5.69
N LEU A 150 -15.65 1.19 5.34
CA LEU A 150 -14.81 0.44 4.40
C LEU A 150 -14.47 -0.96 4.93
N THR A 151 -14.15 -1.07 6.22
CA THR A 151 -13.86 -2.36 6.86
C THR A 151 -15.07 -3.29 6.77
N ILE A 152 -16.27 -2.80 7.10
CA ILE A 152 -17.50 -3.58 6.97
C ILE A 152 -17.76 -3.97 5.51
N ALA A 153 -17.56 -3.04 4.57
CA ALA A 153 -17.75 -3.31 3.14
C ALA A 153 -16.80 -4.39 2.61
N PHE A 154 -15.52 -4.36 3.01
CA PHE A 154 -14.55 -5.38 2.60
C PHE A 154 -14.77 -6.71 3.32
N LEU A 155 -15.16 -6.70 4.60
CA LEU A 155 -15.53 -7.92 5.32
C LEU A 155 -16.78 -8.58 4.74
N ALA A 156 -17.69 -7.82 4.13
CA ALA A 156 -18.83 -8.39 3.40
C ALA A 156 -18.40 -9.22 2.17
N LEU A 157 -17.23 -8.96 1.57
CA LEU A 157 -16.67 -9.86 0.54
C LEU A 157 -16.30 -11.23 1.14
N GLY A 158 -15.97 -11.25 2.44
CA GLY A 158 -15.66 -12.45 3.20
C GLY A 158 -16.84 -13.41 3.41
N THR A 159 -18.07 -12.99 3.09
CA THR A 159 -19.26 -13.86 3.18
C THR A 159 -19.54 -14.62 1.88
N GLY A 160 -18.74 -14.41 0.84
CA GLY A 160 -18.88 -15.11 -0.44
C GLY A 160 -18.23 -16.50 -0.44
N ASP A 161 -18.68 -17.37 -1.35
CA ASP A 161 -18.16 -18.74 -1.48
C ASP A 161 -16.79 -18.82 -2.18
N LEU A 162 -16.40 -17.76 -2.89
CA LEU A 162 -15.15 -17.72 -3.63
C LEU A 162 -13.99 -17.28 -2.73
N THR A 163 -13.14 -18.23 -2.32
CA THR A 163 -11.99 -18.00 -1.41
C THR A 163 -11.11 -16.82 -1.84
N ILE A 164 -10.88 -16.67 -3.14
CA ILE A 164 -10.07 -15.56 -3.70
C ILE A 164 -10.66 -14.18 -3.32
N MET A 165 -11.98 -14.04 -3.27
CA MET A 165 -12.66 -12.81 -2.85
C MET A 165 -12.66 -12.65 -1.33
N VAL A 166 -12.77 -13.74 -0.58
CA VAL A 166 -12.70 -13.75 0.88
C VAL A 166 -11.33 -13.26 1.35
N ASP A 167 -10.26 -13.82 0.79
CA ASP A 167 -8.88 -13.43 1.08
C ASP A 167 -8.64 -11.95 0.77
N MET A 168 -9.13 -11.48 -0.38
CA MET A 168 -9.06 -10.06 -0.75
C MET A 168 -9.81 -9.17 0.24
N GLY A 169 -11.02 -9.55 0.62
CA GLY A 169 -11.84 -8.81 1.58
C GLY A 169 -11.18 -8.68 2.95
N ILE A 170 -10.66 -9.78 3.49
CA ILE A 170 -9.95 -9.81 4.77
C ILE A 170 -8.69 -8.94 4.69
N ALA A 171 -7.88 -9.09 3.64
CA ALA A 171 -6.63 -8.33 3.50
C ALA A 171 -6.87 -6.82 3.31
N LEU A 172 -7.89 -6.43 2.55
CA LEU A 172 -8.27 -5.01 2.41
C LEU A 172 -8.81 -4.43 3.71
N ALA A 173 -9.65 -5.16 4.45
CA ALA A 173 -10.14 -4.73 5.76
C ALA A 173 -8.98 -4.46 6.74
N ILE A 174 -8.03 -5.40 6.83
CA ILE A 174 -6.80 -5.23 7.63
C ILE A 174 -6.00 -4.03 7.14
N GLY A 175 -5.81 -3.90 5.82
CA GLY A 175 -5.01 -2.83 5.23
C GLY A 175 -5.57 -1.43 5.45
N ILE A 176 -6.89 -1.26 5.41
CA ILE A 176 -7.55 0.01 5.73
C ILE A 176 -7.39 0.36 7.21
N ILE A 177 -7.52 -0.63 8.10
CA ILE A 177 -7.25 -0.42 9.53
C ILE A 177 -5.79 0.02 9.73
N TYR A 178 -4.83 -0.62 9.07
CA TYR A 178 -3.43 -0.21 9.13
C TYR A 178 -3.18 1.17 8.55
N ALA A 179 -3.83 1.53 7.43
CA ALA A 179 -3.73 2.88 6.86
C ALA A 179 -4.26 3.94 7.82
N MET A 180 -5.39 3.66 8.48
CA MET A 180 -5.94 4.51 9.53
C MET A 180 -4.97 4.65 10.70
N LEU A 181 -4.45 3.55 11.23
CA LEU A 181 -3.51 3.56 12.36
C LEU A 181 -2.24 4.33 12.00
N ALA A 182 -1.67 4.10 10.81
CA ALA A 182 -0.51 4.84 10.35
C ALA A 182 -0.82 6.35 10.22
N ALA A 183 -1.97 6.72 9.68
CA ALA A 183 -2.38 8.11 9.56
C ALA A 183 -2.59 8.80 10.93
N LEU A 184 -3.15 8.10 11.93
CA LEU A 184 -3.46 8.70 13.23
C LEU A 184 -2.27 8.69 14.20
N PHE A 185 -1.37 7.73 14.11
CA PHE A 185 -0.25 7.57 15.06
C PHE A 185 1.11 7.91 14.44
N VAL A 186 1.39 7.43 13.22
CA VAL A 186 2.71 7.59 12.59
C VAL A 186 2.84 8.97 11.96
N ASN A 187 1.79 9.46 11.32
CA ASN A 187 1.77 10.78 10.69
C ASN A 187 2.12 11.93 11.67
N PRO A 188 1.45 12.08 12.84
CA PRO A 188 1.83 13.14 13.79
C PRO A 188 3.26 12.96 14.32
N ALA A 189 3.73 11.73 14.55
CA ALA A 189 5.11 11.48 14.95
C ALA A 189 6.10 11.95 13.88
N PHE A 190 5.79 11.68 12.60
CA PHE A 190 6.61 12.10 11.47
C PHE A 190 6.62 13.63 11.30
N ILE A 191 5.48 14.30 11.52
CA ILE A 191 5.39 15.76 11.55
C ILE A 191 6.28 16.37 12.64
N VAL A 192 6.33 15.77 13.83
CA VAL A 192 7.22 16.23 14.92
C VAL A 192 8.69 16.09 14.54
N VAL A 193 9.06 14.99 13.88
CA VAL A 193 10.44 14.75 13.43
C VAL A 193 10.84 15.76 12.35
N GLU A 194 9.97 15.98 11.37
CA GLU A 194 10.19 16.97 10.31
C GLU A 194 10.41 18.38 10.88
N ASP A 195 9.57 18.78 11.84
CA ASP A 195 9.70 20.08 12.50
C ASP A 195 11.04 20.25 13.21
N LYS A 196 11.47 19.24 13.98
CA LYS A 196 12.76 19.29 14.68
C LYS A 196 13.93 19.45 13.71
N ILE A 197 13.89 18.75 12.57
CA ILE A 197 14.93 18.83 11.54
C ILE A 197 14.95 20.23 10.91
N MET A 198 13.77 20.78 10.57
CA MET A 198 13.66 22.10 9.96
C MET A 198 14.11 23.23 10.91
N ASN A 199 13.75 23.16 12.19
CA ASN A 199 14.14 24.17 13.18
C ASN A 199 15.64 24.12 13.48
N LYS A 200 16.26 22.92 13.47
CA LYS A 200 17.72 22.78 13.61
C LYS A 200 18.45 23.49 12.46
N ASN A 201 18.02 23.27 11.21
CA ASN A 201 18.62 23.90 10.03
C ASN A 201 18.47 25.43 9.99
N LYS A 202 17.49 26.00 10.70
CA LYS A 202 17.32 27.45 10.84
C LYS A 202 18.24 28.07 11.89
N ASN A 203 18.61 27.33 12.93
CA ASN A 203 19.49 27.81 14.00
C ASN A 203 20.98 27.67 13.65
N GLU A 204 21.32 26.90 12.61
CA GLU A 204 22.68 26.74 12.08
C GLU A 204 23.02 27.74 10.94
N LYS A 205 22.08 28.62 10.55
CA LYS A 205 22.28 29.72 9.59
C LYS A 205 22.20 31.07 10.28
#